data_AF-A0AAJ6DLJ2-F1
#
_entry.id   AF-A0AAJ6DLJ2-F1
#
_cell.length_a   1.000
_cell.length_b   1.000
_cell.length_c   1.000
_cell.angle_alpha   90.00
_cell.angle_beta   90.00
_cell.angle_gamma   90.00
#
_symmetry.space_group_name_H-M   'P 1'
#
loop_
_entity.id
_entity.type
_entity.pdbx_description
1 polymer ?
#
loop_
_entity_poly.entity_id
_entity_poly.type
_entity_poly.pdbx_seq_one_letter_code
_entity_poly.pdbx_strand_id
1 'polypeptide(L)'
;MNRPLPTNEQVRTALEAELDESEAVGRRATVSNVEKRLGVTHATFYRNYPDQIDWFKSRLDARRQAATAAKGTAKREDDLARLRRENTDLRKQVRIYAEAIRQLTLDKAALEDKLEALEGTTSLDERRRRKSDESR
;
A
#
# COMPACT_ATOMS: atom_id res chain seq x y z
N MET A 1 40.89 -6.17 42.08
CA MET A 1 41.54 -5.93 40.78
C MET A 1 40.70 -4.91 40.01
N ASN A 2 41.15 -3.66 39.90
CA ASN A 2 40.40 -2.62 39.18
C ASN A 2 40.55 -2.85 37.67
N ARG A 3 39.50 -3.39 37.04
CA ARG A 3 39.44 -3.45 35.58
C ARG A 3 39.45 -2.01 35.06
N PRO A 4 40.40 -1.65 34.18
CA PRO A 4 40.41 -0.31 33.59
C PRO A 4 39.09 -0.08 32.85
N LEU A 5 38.54 1.14 33.00
CA LEU A 5 37.33 1.53 32.28
C LEU A 5 37.58 1.47 30.77
N PRO A 6 36.61 0.99 29.97
CA PRO A 6 36.73 0.97 28.52
C PRO A 6 36.98 2.37 27.94
N THR A 7 37.73 2.47 26.85
CA THR A 7 37.87 3.74 26.13
C THR A 7 36.59 4.08 25.38
N ASN A 8 36.38 5.36 25.05
CA ASN A 8 35.23 5.79 24.26
C ASN A 8 35.14 5.06 22.91
N GLU A 9 36.29 4.77 22.29
CA GLU A 9 36.37 4.00 21.05
C GLU A 9 35.88 2.55 21.25
N GLN A 10 36.32 1.88 22.32
CA GLN A 10 35.85 0.53 22.65
C GLN A 10 34.34 0.48 22.91
N VAL A 11 33.80 1.50 23.59
CA VAL A 11 32.36 1.64 23.81
C VAL A 11 31.63 1.84 22.49
N ARG A 12 32.14 2.68 21.60
CA ARG A 12 31.54 2.94 20.30
C ARG A 12 31.53 1.72 19.40
N THR A 13 32.66 1.02 19.28
CA THR A 13 32.76 -0.24 18.52
C THR A 13 31.80 -1.29 19.07
N ALA A 14 31.66 -1.37 20.39
CA ALA A 14 30.67 -2.24 20.99
C ALA A 14 29.25 -1.80 20.57
N LEU A 15 28.88 -0.54 20.73
CA LEU A 15 27.55 -0.05 20.34
C LEU A 15 27.24 -0.33 18.85
N GLU A 16 28.19 -0.14 17.95
CA GLU A 16 28.08 -0.51 16.53
C GLU A 16 27.86 -2.02 16.34
N ALA A 17 28.69 -2.86 16.97
CA ALA A 17 28.55 -4.31 16.88
C ALA A 17 27.19 -4.81 17.43
N GLU A 18 26.68 -4.19 18.50
CA GLU A 18 25.34 -4.53 19.03
C GLU A 18 24.23 -4.13 18.05
N LEU A 19 24.35 -3.01 17.34
CA LEU A 19 23.39 -2.61 16.32
C LEU A 19 23.35 -3.61 15.17
N ASP A 20 24.50 -4.11 14.73
CA ASP A 20 24.58 -4.99 13.57
C ASP A 20 24.19 -6.43 13.93
N GLU A 21 24.63 -6.93 15.08
CA GLU A 21 24.24 -8.25 15.59
C GLU A 21 22.73 -8.33 15.87
N SER A 22 22.17 -7.25 16.43
CA SER A 22 20.74 -7.19 16.70
C SER A 22 19.92 -7.23 15.42
N GLU A 23 20.42 -6.59 14.36
CA GLU A 23 19.78 -6.63 13.04
C GLU A 23 19.87 -8.03 12.42
N ALA A 24 21.04 -8.68 12.49
CA ALA A 24 21.23 -10.04 11.96
C ALA A 24 20.33 -11.08 12.66
N VAL A 25 20.14 -10.95 13.97
CA VAL A 25 19.34 -11.88 14.78
C VAL A 25 17.86 -11.45 14.84
N GLY A 26 17.52 -10.26 14.35
CA GLY A 26 16.16 -9.71 14.43
C GLY A 26 15.72 -9.34 15.85
N ARG A 27 16.67 -9.10 16.76
CA ARG A 27 16.42 -8.68 18.14
C ARG A 27 16.54 -7.16 18.30
N ARG A 28 16.04 -6.63 19.41
CA ARG A 28 16.20 -5.19 19.73
C ARG A 28 17.57 -4.94 20.34
N ALA A 29 18.35 -4.06 19.71
CA ALA A 29 19.59 -3.54 20.28
C ALA A 29 19.30 -2.72 21.54
N THR A 30 20.04 -2.99 22.62
CA THR A 30 19.86 -2.27 23.90
C THR A 30 21.20 -1.88 24.52
N VAL A 31 21.18 -0.75 25.25
CA VAL A 31 22.35 -0.29 26.01
C VAL A 31 22.77 -1.31 27.08
N SER A 32 21.80 -2.02 27.68
CA SER A 32 22.07 -3.06 28.68
C SER A 32 22.86 -4.24 28.14
N ASN A 33 22.66 -4.63 26.87
CA ASN A 33 23.47 -5.69 26.26
C ASN A 33 24.92 -5.25 26.08
N VAL A 34 25.13 -3.98 25.73
CA VAL A 34 26.47 -3.39 25.61
C VAL A 34 27.15 -3.30 26.97
N GLU A 35 26.43 -2.88 28.02
CA GLU A 35 26.90 -2.88 29.40
C GLU A 35 27.38 -4.26 29.84
N LYS A 36 26.55 -5.30 29.59
CA LYS A 36 26.89 -6.69 29.90
C LYS A 36 28.14 -7.16 29.14
N ARG A 37 28.25 -6.84 27.85
CA ARG A 37 29.41 -7.23 27.02
C ARG A 37 30.69 -6.56 27.47
N LEU A 38 30.62 -5.29 27.90
CA LEU A 38 31.78 -4.54 28.39
C LEU A 38 32.08 -4.83 29.88
N GLY A 39 31.16 -5.47 30.59
CA GLY A 39 31.26 -5.71 32.04
C GLY A 39 31.22 -4.42 32.87
N VAL A 40 30.50 -3.40 32.39
CA VAL A 40 30.37 -2.09 33.04
C VAL A 40 28.99 -2.00 33.70
N THR A 41 28.93 -1.49 34.93
CA THR A 41 27.64 -1.30 35.61
C THR A 41 26.86 -0.17 34.95
N HIS A 42 25.52 -0.25 35.00
CA HIS A 42 24.63 0.75 34.43
C HIS A 42 24.97 2.19 34.88
N ALA A 43 25.15 2.41 36.18
CA ALA A 43 25.49 3.72 36.72
C ALA A 43 26.84 4.25 36.20
N THR A 44 27.85 3.37 36.11
CA THR A 44 29.17 3.72 35.57
C THR A 44 29.10 4.04 34.07
N PHE A 45 28.26 3.33 33.32
CA PHE A 45 28.12 3.53 31.89
C PHE A 45 27.46 4.88 31.57
N TYR A 46 26.35 5.19 32.25
CA TYR A 46 25.61 6.44 32.06
C TYR A 46 26.38 7.67 32.54
N ARG A 47 27.24 7.53 33.55
CA ARG A 47 28.05 8.63 34.06
C ARG A 47 29.24 8.98 33.18
N ASN A 48 29.88 7.97 32.57
CA ASN A 48 31.14 8.16 31.83
C ASN A 48 30.96 8.24 30.31
N TYR A 49 29.86 7.73 29.75
CA TYR A 49 29.64 7.67 28.30
C TYR A 49 28.29 8.25 27.84
N PRO A 50 27.83 9.43 28.33
CA PRO A 50 26.55 10.00 27.93
C PRO A 50 26.46 10.24 26.42
N ASP A 51 27.51 10.78 25.81
CA ASP A 51 27.55 11.08 24.37
C ASP A 51 27.37 9.82 23.49
N GLN A 52 27.96 8.70 23.93
CA GLN A 52 27.87 7.43 23.21
C GLN A 52 26.47 6.83 23.33
N ILE A 53 25.82 6.98 24.49
CA ILE A 53 24.43 6.57 24.71
C ILE A 53 23.48 7.37 23.81
N ASP A 54 23.66 8.69 23.75
CA ASP A 54 22.80 9.55 22.95
C ASP A 54 22.99 9.32 21.45
N TRP A 55 24.24 9.13 21.01
CA TRP A 55 24.53 8.68 19.65
C TRP A 55 23.83 7.36 19.31
N PHE A 56 23.91 6.37 20.21
CA PHE A 56 23.28 5.06 20.01
C PHE A 56 21.75 5.15 19.95
N LYS A 57 21.13 5.93 20.84
CA LYS A 57 19.69 6.18 20.83
C LYS A 57 19.24 6.87 19.54
N SER A 58 19.95 7.92 19.13
CA SER A 58 19.69 8.62 17.86
C SER A 58 19.74 7.66 16.67
N ARG A 59 20.75 6.79 16.64
CA ARG A 59 20.91 5.78 15.58
C ARG A 59 19.76 4.76 15.59
N LEU A 60 19.33 4.31 16.77
CA LEU A 60 18.18 3.41 16.91
C LEU A 60 16.89 4.05 16.40
N ASP A 61 16.66 5.32 16.72
CA ASP A 61 15.45 6.02 16.30
C ASP A 61 15.45 6.28 14.79
N ALA A 62 16.59 6.65 14.21
CA ALA A 62 16.75 6.76 12.76
C ALA A 62 16.46 5.44 12.03
N ARG A 63 16.97 4.30 12.54
CA ARG A 63 16.68 2.97 11.97
C ARG A 63 15.19 2.63 12.06
N ARG A 64 14.53 2.93 13.19
CA ARG A 64 13.08 2.71 13.32
C ARG A 64 12.27 3.54 12.34
N GLN A 65 12.62 4.81 12.16
CA GLN A 65 11.96 5.70 11.21
C GLN A 65 12.13 5.22 9.77
N ALA A 66 13.32 4.74 9.40
CA ALA A 66 13.56 4.17 8.07
C ALA A 66 12.70 2.90 7.84
N ALA A 67 12.62 2.02 8.84
CA ALA A 67 11.81 0.80 8.75
C ALA A 67 10.30 1.09 8.63
N THR A 68 9.78 2.07 9.38
CA THR A 68 8.37 2.46 9.27
C THR A 68 8.06 3.13 7.94
N ALA A 69 8.96 3.96 7.42
CA ALA A 69 8.83 4.57 6.10
C ALA A 69 8.79 3.52 4.99
N ALA A 70 9.72 2.56 4.99
CA ALA A 70 9.78 1.47 4.01
C ALA A 70 8.51 0.59 4.04
N LYS A 71 7.99 0.28 5.23
CA LYS A 71 6.72 -0.46 5.37
C LYS A 71 5.53 0.35 4.83
N GLY A 72 5.55 1.67 5.04
CA GLY A 72 4.54 2.59 4.52
C GLY A 72 4.54 2.67 2.99
N THR A 73 5.71 2.72 2.36
CA THR A 73 5.83 2.74 0.90
C THR A 73 5.39 1.42 0.27
N ALA A 74 5.83 0.28 0.81
CA ALA A 74 5.42 -1.05 0.32
C ALA A 74 3.90 -1.22 0.35
N LYS A 75 3.26 -0.86 1.47
CA LYS A 75 1.79 -0.92 1.60
C LYS A 75 1.08 -0.05 0.55
N ARG A 76 1.59 1.14 0.27
CA ARG A 76 1.02 2.04 -0.75
C ARG A 76 1.13 1.47 -2.16
N GLU A 77 2.25 0.81 -2.47
CA GLU A 77 2.46 0.17 -3.78
C GLU A 77 1.50 -1.00 -3.99
N ASP A 78 1.30 -1.83 -2.96
CA ASP A 78 0.33 -2.93 -2.99
C ASP A 78 -1.11 -2.43 -3.18
N ASP A 79 -1.50 -1.38 -2.45
CA ASP A 79 -2.82 -0.77 -2.58
C ASP A 79 -3.03 -0.16 -3.98
N LEU A 80 -2.02 0.50 -4.56
CA LEU A 80 -2.08 1.02 -5.93
C LEU A 80 -2.18 -0.10 -6.97
N ALA A 81 -1.45 -1.19 -6.79
CA ALA A 81 -1.55 -2.36 -7.67
C ALA A 81 -2.94 -2.99 -7.63
N ARG A 82 -3.54 -3.11 -6.43
CA ARG A 82 -4.91 -3.58 -6.25
C ARG A 82 -5.90 -2.67 -6.98
N LEU A 83 -5.84 -1.36 -6.75
CA LEU A 83 -6.75 -0.39 -7.37
C LEU A 83 -6.66 -0.38 -8.90
N ARG A 84 -5.47 -0.58 -9.48
CA ARG A 84 -5.30 -0.68 -10.94
C ARG A 84 -5.98 -1.93 -11.52
N ARG A 85 -5.89 -3.06 -10.82
CA ARG A 85 -6.57 -4.31 -11.21
C ARG A 85 -8.08 -4.13 -11.15
N GLU A 86 -8.59 -3.62 -10.03
CA GLU A 86 -10.02 -3.33 -9.84
C GLU A 86 -10.54 -2.36 -10.91
N ASN A 87 -9.81 -1.29 -11.21
CA ASN A 87 -10.22 -0.34 -12.24
C ASN A 87 -10.29 -0.97 -13.63
N THR A 88 -9.34 -1.86 -13.95
CA THR A 88 -9.31 -2.59 -15.21
C THR A 88 -10.51 -3.52 -15.33
N ASP A 89 -10.86 -4.23 -14.25
CA ASP A 89 -11.98 -5.17 -14.25
C ASP A 89 -13.33 -4.44 -14.28
N LEU A 90 -13.48 -3.33 -13.56
CA LEU A 90 -14.66 -2.47 -13.65
C LEU A 90 -14.86 -1.94 -15.08
N ARG A 91 -13.79 -1.50 -15.76
CA ARG A 91 -13.88 -1.05 -17.16
C ARG A 91 -14.33 -2.17 -18.10
N LYS A 92 -13.86 -3.40 -17.90
CA LYS A 92 -14.33 -4.56 -18.66
C LYS A 92 -15.81 -4.83 -18.42
N GLN A 93 -16.24 -4.82 -17.16
CA GLN A 93 -17.65 -5.03 -16.80
C GLN A 93 -18.56 -3.96 -17.41
N VAL A 94 -18.18 -2.68 -17.33
CA VAL A 94 -18.94 -1.58 -17.95
C VAL A 94 -19.06 -1.79 -19.45
N ARG A 95 -17.99 -2.22 -20.14
CA ARG A 95 -18.04 -2.51 -21.58
C ARG A 95 -18.99 -3.66 -21.90
N ILE A 96 -18.96 -4.74 -21.12
CA ILE A 96 -19.86 -5.90 -21.30
C ILE A 96 -21.32 -5.47 -21.09
N TYR A 97 -21.62 -4.74 -20.01
CA TYR A 97 -22.98 -4.30 -19.73
C TYR A 97 -23.49 -3.28 -20.75
N ALA A 98 -22.64 -2.37 -21.22
CA ALA A 98 -23.01 -1.46 -22.30
C ALA A 98 -23.41 -2.22 -23.58
N GLU A 99 -22.69 -3.28 -23.91
CA GLU A 99 -23.01 -4.11 -25.09
C GLU A 99 -24.29 -4.93 -24.87
N ALA A 100 -24.47 -5.52 -23.69
CA ALA A 100 -25.69 -6.24 -23.34
C ALA A 100 -26.93 -5.33 -23.43
N ILE A 101 -26.83 -4.08 -22.97
CA ILE A 101 -27.91 -3.09 -23.08
C ILE A 101 -28.22 -2.77 -24.55
N ARG A 102 -27.20 -2.61 -25.40
CA ARG A 102 -27.40 -2.38 -26.84
C ARG A 102 -28.14 -3.55 -27.48
N GLN A 103 -27.70 -4.77 -27.22
CA GLN A 103 -28.34 -5.96 -27.76
C GLN A 103 -29.80 -6.08 -27.30
N LEU A 104 -30.06 -5.90 -26.00
CA LEU A 104 -31.41 -5.90 -25.45
C LEU A 104 -32.31 -4.83 -26.08
N THR A 105 -31.75 -3.67 -26.40
CA THR A 105 -32.49 -2.59 -27.07
C THR A 105 -32.89 -2.98 -28.48
N LEU A 106 -31.98 -3.62 -29.24
CA LEU A 106 -32.28 -4.12 -30.58
C LEU A 106 -33.28 -5.27 -30.56
N ASP A 107 -33.10 -6.22 -29.64
CA ASP A 107 -34.00 -7.37 -29.48
C ASP A 107 -35.41 -6.91 -29.10
N LYS A 108 -35.50 -5.90 -28.23
CA LYS A 108 -36.78 -5.28 -27.86
C LYS A 108 -37.48 -4.67 -29.08
N ALA A 109 -36.78 -3.84 -29.85
CA ALA A 109 -37.36 -3.22 -31.06
C ALA A 109 -37.83 -4.28 -32.06
N ALA A 110 -37.02 -5.33 -32.29
CA ALA A 110 -37.40 -6.43 -33.18
C ALA A 110 -38.61 -7.24 -32.67
N LEU A 111 -38.81 -7.34 -31.35
CA LEU A 111 -39.99 -7.97 -30.77
C LEU A 111 -41.23 -7.09 -30.89
N GLU A 112 -41.08 -5.77 -30.72
CA GLU A 112 -42.16 -4.79 -30.94
C GLU A 112 -42.63 -4.85 -32.42
N ASP A 113 -41.70 -4.84 -33.38
CA ASP A 113 -42.03 -4.96 -34.82
C ASP A 113 -42.78 -6.27 -35.15
N LYS A 114 -42.36 -7.39 -34.55
CA LYS A 114 -43.04 -8.69 -34.73
C LYS A 114 -44.44 -8.69 -34.14
N LEU A 115 -44.64 -8.02 -33.01
CA LEU A 115 -45.92 -7.95 -32.33
C LEU A 115 -46.90 -7.08 -33.13
N GLU A 116 -46.45 -5.92 -33.62
CA GLU A 116 -47.21 -5.06 -34.52
C GLU A 116 -47.62 -5.79 -35.82
N ALA A 117 -46.71 -6.56 -36.41
CA ALA A 117 -46.99 -7.35 -37.60
C ALA A 117 -48.05 -8.45 -37.36
N LEU A 118 -48.04 -9.08 -36.18
CA LEU A 118 -49.01 -10.12 -35.80
C LEU A 118 -50.38 -9.55 -35.44
N GLU A 119 -50.42 -8.39 -34.79
CA GLU A 119 -51.66 -7.73 -34.39
C GLU A 119 -52.30 -6.89 -35.51
N GLY A 120 -51.59 -6.67 -36.63
CA GLY A 120 -52.04 -5.81 -37.73
C GLY A 120 -52.16 -4.34 -37.34
N THR A 121 -51.65 -3.97 -36.17
CA THR A 121 -51.63 -2.63 -35.59
C THR A 121 -50.30 -1.96 -35.95
N THR A 122 -50.34 -0.96 -36.81
CA THR A 122 -49.15 -0.16 -37.14
C THR A 122 -48.91 0.90 -36.08
N SER A 123 -47.71 1.01 -35.51
CA SER A 123 -47.38 2.03 -34.52
C SER A 123 -47.60 3.47 -35.04
N LEU A 124 -48.22 4.28 -34.18
CA LEU A 124 -48.53 5.68 -34.45
C LEU A 124 -47.26 6.54 -34.60
N ASP A 125 -46.15 6.16 -33.96
CA ASP A 125 -44.88 6.88 -34.05
C ASP A 125 -44.21 6.69 -35.41
N GLU A 126 -44.28 5.49 -35.99
CA GLU A 126 -43.85 5.25 -37.39
C GLU A 126 -44.69 6.05 -38.39
N ARG A 127 -46.02 6.05 -38.21
CA ARG A 127 -46.94 6.82 -39.05
C ARG A 127 -46.62 8.32 -38.98
N ARG A 128 -46.24 8.81 -37.79
CA ARG A 128 -45.87 10.22 -37.57
C ARG A 128 -44.53 10.57 -38.23
N ARG A 129 -43.53 9.67 -38.18
CA ARG A 129 -42.23 9.85 -38.87
C ARG A 129 -42.35 9.83 -40.40
N ARG A 130 -43.11 8.89 -40.97
CA ARG A 130 -43.37 8.84 -42.43
C ARG A 130 -44.03 10.12 -42.95
N LYS A 131 -45.01 10.65 -42.19
CA LYS A 131 -45.72 11.87 -42.56
C LYS A 131 -44.84 13.13 -42.52
N SER A 132 -43.83 13.17 -41.63
CA SER A 132 -42.87 14.27 -41.57
C SER A 132 -41.84 14.26 -42.71
N ASP A 133 -41.47 13.09 -43.23
CA ASP A 133 -40.59 12.98 -44.40
C ASP A 133 -41.33 13.29 -45.72
N GLU A 134 -42.64 13.00 -45.82
CA GLU A 134 -43.47 13.37 -46.99
C GLU A 134 -43.83 14.87 -47.07
N SER A 135 -43.61 15.64 -46.00
CA SER A 135 -43.95 17.07 -45.93
C SER A 135 -42.74 18.00 -46.17
N ARG A 136 -41.63 17.47 -46.71
CA ARG A 136 -40.41 18.20 -47.09
C ARG A 136 -40.19 18.16 -48.59
#